data_AF-A0A841UXI5-F1
#
_entry.id   AF-A0A841UXI5-F1
#
_cell.length_a   1.000
_cell.length_b   1.000
_cell.length_c   1.000
_cell.angle_alpha   90.00
_cell.angle_beta   90.00
_cell.angle_gamma   90.00
#
_symmetry.space_group_name_H-M   'P 1'
#
loop_
_entity.id
_entity.type
_entity.pdbx_description
1 polymer ?
#
loop_
_entity_poly.entity_id
_entity_poly.type
_entity_poly.pdbx_seq_one_letter_code
_entity_poly.pdbx_strand_id
1 'polypeptide(L)'
;MFESIKFSAIATGIALVATLPVYAANTATMLSACKSRAANAYKTSPGNIVVKYEGQRTDGTHAVNGTYETDKMVNTFQCSFNRNGNQIVKFIKNLPYSKVDEGAM
;
A
#
# COMPACT_ATOMS: atom_id res chain seq x y z
N MET A 1 69.57 -13.38 12.16
CA MET A 1 68.85 -13.49 10.87
C MET A 1 67.64 -12.58 10.96
N PHE A 2 67.52 -11.65 10.02
CA PHE A 2 66.47 -10.64 9.94
C PHE A 2 65.24 -11.23 9.27
N GLU A 3 64.04 -10.98 9.79
CA GLU A 3 62.89 -10.74 8.92
C GLU A 3 61.82 -9.89 9.62
N SER A 4 61.36 -8.88 8.89
CA SER A 4 60.57 -7.75 9.37
C SER A 4 59.09 -7.98 9.12
N ILE A 5 58.26 -7.98 10.16
CA ILE A 5 56.79 -7.98 9.99
C ILE A 5 56.32 -6.52 9.96
N LYS A 6 55.94 -6.09 8.76
CA LYS A 6 55.44 -4.74 8.44
C LYS A 6 54.06 -4.52 9.06
N PHE A 7 53.91 -3.41 9.79
CA PHE A 7 52.62 -2.82 10.15
C PHE A 7 51.84 -2.46 8.87
N SER A 8 50.57 -2.86 8.77
CA SER A 8 49.63 -2.20 7.86
C SER A 8 48.17 -2.39 8.26
N ALA A 9 47.52 -1.23 8.37
CA ALA A 9 46.09 -0.94 8.27
C ALA A 9 45.16 -1.44 9.41
N ILE A 10 44.93 -0.54 10.37
CA ILE A 10 43.69 -0.50 11.16
C ILE A 10 42.58 -0.05 10.20
N ALA A 11 41.83 -1.01 9.65
CA ALA A 11 40.61 -0.71 8.92
C ALA A 11 39.47 -0.51 9.93
N THR A 12 39.29 0.71 10.41
CA THR A 12 38.11 1.11 11.18
C THR A 12 36.90 1.06 10.26
N GLY A 13 36.21 -0.08 10.24
CA GLY A 13 35.01 -0.30 9.43
C GLY A 13 33.88 0.60 9.89
N ILE A 14 33.54 1.62 9.09
CA ILE A 14 32.30 2.38 9.24
C ILE A 14 31.16 1.49 8.75
N ALA A 15 30.38 0.95 9.69
CA ALA A 15 29.15 0.25 9.36
C ALA A 15 28.09 1.28 8.93
N LEU A 16 27.93 1.47 7.62
CA LEU A 16 26.79 2.17 7.03
C LEU A 16 25.53 1.33 7.29
N VAL A 17 24.78 1.66 8.34
CA VAL A 17 23.45 1.10 8.58
C VAL A 17 22.52 1.70 7.51
N ALA A 18 22.30 0.96 6.43
CA ALA A 18 21.28 1.29 5.45
C ALA A 18 19.91 1.14 6.11
N THR A 19 19.30 2.25 6.51
CA THR A 19 17.90 2.29 6.97
C THR A 19 17.00 2.05 5.76
N LEU A 20 16.51 0.81 5.61
CA LEU A 20 15.49 0.49 4.62
C LEU A 20 14.18 1.23 4.98
N PRO A 21 13.42 1.71 3.98
CA PRO A 21 12.17 2.40 4.23
C PRO A 21 11.14 1.40 4.79
N VAL A 22 10.86 1.51 6.10
CA VAL A 22 9.81 0.77 6.83
C VAL A 22 8.39 0.95 6.23
N TYR A 23 8.22 1.85 5.26
CA TYR A 23 6.96 2.17 4.62
C TYR A 23 6.35 1.03 3.77
N ALA A 24 7.17 0.16 3.16
CA ALA A 24 6.66 -0.87 2.24
C ALA A 24 5.79 -1.93 2.92
N ALA A 25 6.17 -2.37 4.13
CA ALA A 25 5.44 -3.39 4.88
C ALA A 25 4.05 -2.89 5.34
N ASN A 26 3.96 -1.62 5.73
CA ASN A 26 2.69 -1.00 6.15
C ASN A 26 1.75 -0.80 4.94
N THR A 27 2.28 -0.32 3.81
CA THR A 27 1.47 -0.14 2.59
C THR A 27 0.89 -1.45 2.07
N ALA A 28 1.69 -2.52 1.97
CA ALA A 28 1.19 -3.82 1.51
C ALA A 28 0.08 -4.36 2.43
N THR A 29 0.24 -4.18 3.75
CA THR A 29 -0.77 -4.56 4.75
C THR A 29 -2.07 -3.77 4.58
N MET A 30 -1.97 -2.45 4.38
CA MET A 30 -3.14 -1.60 4.11
C MET A 30 -3.87 -2.00 2.82
N LEU A 31 -3.14 -2.26 1.74
CA LEU A 31 -3.73 -2.72 0.47
C LEU A 31 -4.48 -4.04 0.68
N SER A 32 -3.84 -5.02 1.32
CA SER A 32 -4.45 -6.33 1.61
C SER A 32 -5.68 -6.21 2.50
N ALA A 33 -5.61 -5.44 3.59
CA ALA A 33 -6.73 -5.22 4.50
C ALA A 33 -7.90 -4.51 3.82
N CYS A 34 -7.64 -3.47 3.02
CA CYS A 34 -8.68 -2.77 2.27
C CYS A 34 -9.35 -3.69 1.24
N LYS A 35 -8.54 -4.48 0.52
CA LYS A 35 -9.00 -5.47 -0.45
C LYS A 35 -9.90 -6.54 0.19
N SER A 36 -9.51 -7.06 1.35
CA SER A 36 -10.32 -8.00 2.15
C SER A 36 -11.64 -7.38 2.63
N ARG A 37 -11.58 -6.13 3.14
CA ARG A 37 -12.78 -5.41 3.58
C ARG A 37 -13.77 -5.19 2.44
N ALA A 38 -13.27 -4.81 1.26
CA ALA A 38 -14.07 -4.61 0.06
C ALA A 38 -14.66 -5.92 -0.47
N ALA A 39 -13.88 -7.01 -0.50
CA ALA A 39 -14.36 -8.34 -0.88
C ALA A 39 -15.57 -8.77 -0.05
N ASN A 40 -15.50 -8.55 1.26
CA ASN A 40 -16.62 -8.83 2.17
C ASN A 40 -17.84 -7.93 1.92
N ALA A 41 -17.61 -6.65 1.60
CA ALA A 41 -18.67 -5.65 1.38
C ALA A 41 -19.40 -5.86 0.04
N TYR A 42 -18.68 -6.25 -1.01
CA TYR A 42 -19.22 -6.48 -2.35
C TYR A 42 -19.55 -7.95 -2.64
N LYS A 43 -19.30 -8.86 -1.69
CA LYS A 43 -19.53 -10.31 -1.83
C LYS A 43 -18.83 -10.88 -3.08
N THR A 44 -17.58 -10.48 -3.28
CA THR A 44 -16.75 -10.89 -4.42
C THR A 44 -15.41 -11.45 -3.95
N SER A 45 -14.69 -12.10 -4.86
CA SER A 45 -13.33 -12.55 -4.57
C SER A 45 -12.39 -11.35 -4.44
N PRO A 46 -11.44 -11.37 -3.47
CA PRO A 46 -10.35 -10.41 -3.45
C PRO A 46 -9.66 -10.29 -4.81
N GLY A 47 -9.48 -11.38 -5.55
CA GLY A 47 -8.81 -11.37 -6.87
C GLY A 47 -9.41 -10.37 -7.86
N ASN A 48 -10.70 -10.07 -7.76
CA ASN A 48 -11.44 -9.16 -8.66
C ASN A 48 -11.36 -7.69 -8.24
N ILE A 49 -10.62 -7.39 -7.17
CA ILE A 49 -10.53 -6.05 -6.59
C ILE A 49 -9.14 -5.48 -6.86
N VAL A 50 -9.11 -4.29 -7.46
CA VAL A 50 -7.90 -3.48 -7.63
C VAL A 50 -7.88 -2.44 -6.53
N VAL A 51 -6.72 -2.27 -5.88
CA VAL A 51 -6.52 -1.26 -4.83
C VAL A 51 -5.21 -0.52 -5.08
N LYS A 52 -5.19 0.75 -4.69
CA LYS A 52 -4.02 1.63 -4.79
C LYS A 52 -3.92 2.47 -3.52
N TYR A 53 -2.70 2.62 -3.04
CA TYR A 53 -2.39 3.52 -1.94
C TYR A 53 -2.22 4.95 -2.48
N GLU A 54 -2.96 5.89 -1.93
CA GLU A 54 -2.97 7.29 -2.38
C GLU A 54 -2.13 8.22 -1.49
N GLY A 55 -1.51 7.67 -0.45
CA GLY A 55 -0.67 8.43 0.47
C GLY A 55 -1.32 8.72 1.82
N GLN A 56 -0.63 9.55 2.60
CA GLN A 56 -1.10 10.08 3.87
C GLN A 56 -1.74 11.46 3.64
N ARG A 57 -2.89 11.69 4.26
CA ARG A 57 -3.60 12.98 4.22
C ARG A 57 -3.04 13.95 5.26
N THR A 58 -3.46 15.22 5.16
CA THR A 58 -3.06 16.29 6.10
C THR A 58 -3.50 16.04 7.55
N ASP A 59 -4.58 15.29 7.77
CA ASP A 59 -5.03 14.85 9.10
C ASP A 59 -4.20 13.68 9.67
N GLY A 60 -3.29 13.12 8.87
CA GLY A 60 -2.45 11.98 9.19
C GLY A 60 -3.05 10.63 8.84
N THR A 61 -4.31 10.55 8.38
CA THR A 61 -4.92 9.29 7.94
C THR A 61 -4.30 8.80 6.64
N HIS A 62 -4.24 7.49 6.47
CA HIS A 62 -3.74 6.87 5.24
C HIS A 62 -4.91 6.51 4.31
N ALA A 63 -4.74 6.72 3.00
CA ALA A 63 -5.79 6.54 2.00
C ALA A 63 -5.49 5.36 1.08
N VAL A 64 -6.44 4.44 0.93
CA VAL A 64 -6.43 3.41 -0.11
C VAL A 64 -7.73 3.51 -0.89
N ASN A 65 -7.62 3.75 -2.20
CA ASN A 65 -8.76 3.67 -3.11
C ASN A 65 -8.79 2.29 -3.75
N GLY A 66 -9.98 1.87 -4.16
CA GLY A 66 -10.10 0.66 -4.95
C GLY A 66 -11.30 0.65 -5.86
N THR A 67 -11.24 -0.29 -6.79
CA THR A 67 -12.22 -0.49 -7.85
C THR A 67 -12.57 -1.97 -7.91
N TYR A 68 -13.86 -2.24 -8.09
CA TYR A 68 -14.42 -3.54 -8.41
C TYR A 68 -15.33 -3.41 -9.62
N GLU A 69 -15.04 -4.21 -10.65
CA GLU A 69 -15.69 -4.13 -11.93
C GLU A 69 -16.50 -5.39 -12.22
N THR A 70 -17.67 -5.21 -12.82
CA THR A 70 -18.48 -6.28 -13.43
C THR A 70 -18.68 -5.97 -14.91
N ASP A 71 -19.29 -6.88 -15.67
CA ASP A 71 -19.54 -6.65 -17.11
C ASP A 71 -20.37 -5.38 -17.38
N LYS A 72 -21.16 -4.92 -16.41
CA LYS A 72 -22.12 -3.82 -16.57
C LYS A 72 -21.73 -2.54 -15.82
N MET A 73 -21.02 -2.69 -14.69
CA MET A 73 -20.84 -1.60 -13.72
C MET A 73 -19.39 -1.47 -13.27
N VAL A 74 -19.02 -0.26 -12.87
CA VAL A 74 -17.81 0.03 -12.12
C VAL A 74 -18.20 0.51 -10.72
N ASN A 75 -17.65 -0.16 -9.71
CA ASN A 75 -17.81 0.20 -8.31
C ASN A 75 -16.50 0.75 -7.79
N THR A 76 -16.50 1.98 -7.27
CA THR A 76 -15.34 2.55 -6.59
C THR A 76 -15.58 2.65 -5.10
N PHE A 77 -14.52 2.52 -4.32
CA PHE A 77 -14.56 2.60 -2.87
C PHE A 77 -13.27 3.18 -2.31
N GLN A 78 -13.32 3.59 -1.05
CA GLN A 78 -12.17 4.12 -0.33
C GLN A 78 -12.11 3.55 1.09
N CYS A 79 -10.93 3.10 1.47
CA CYS A 79 -10.56 2.82 2.86
C CYS A 79 -9.70 3.97 3.39
N SER A 80 -10.09 4.53 4.53
CA SER A 80 -9.21 5.39 5.33
C SER A 80 -8.70 4.61 6.52
N PHE A 81 -7.39 4.63 6.69
CA PHE A 81 -6.71 4.04 7.82
C PHE A 81 -6.33 5.12 8.83
N ASN A 82 -6.23 4.75 10.11
CA ASN A 82 -5.71 5.65 11.16
C ASN A 82 -4.28 6.13 10.84
N ARG A 83 -3.73 7.01 11.69
CA ARG A 83 -2.38 7.58 11.50
C ARG A 83 -1.24 6.54 11.49
N ASN A 84 -1.48 5.35 12.05
CA ASN A 84 -0.50 4.27 12.09
C ASN A 84 -0.60 3.32 10.89
N GLY A 85 -1.61 3.46 10.03
CA GLY A 85 -1.84 2.60 8.87
C GLY A 85 -2.33 1.18 9.21
N ASN A 86 -2.63 0.87 10.47
CA ASN A 86 -2.91 -0.51 10.91
C ASN A 86 -4.40 -0.82 11.12
N GLN A 87 -5.28 0.18 11.03
CA GLN A 87 -6.72 0.01 11.24
C GLN A 87 -7.54 0.84 10.25
N ILE A 88 -8.52 0.22 9.59
CA ILE A 88 -9.51 0.94 8.78
C ILE A 88 -10.46 1.67 9.72
N VAL A 89 -10.44 3.00 9.70
CA VAL A 89 -11.32 3.87 10.48
C VAL A 89 -12.54 4.34 9.69
N LYS A 90 -12.48 4.26 8.35
CA LYS A 90 -13.61 4.59 7.48
C LYS A 90 -13.58 3.74 6.21
N PHE A 91 -14.74 3.25 5.81
CA PHE A 91 -14.94 2.57 4.52
C PHE A 91 -16.11 3.24 3.80
N ILE A 92 -15.85 3.81 2.62
CA ILE A 92 -16.84 4.52 1.80
C ILE A 92 -17.03 3.72 0.51
N LYS A 93 -18.28 3.45 0.16
CA LYS A 93 -18.68 2.98 -1.16
C LYS A 93 -19.19 4.18 -1.95
N ASN A 94 -18.65 4.41 -3.13
CA ASN A 94 -19.15 5.44 -4.02
C ASN A 94 -20.34 4.89 -4.83
N LEU A 95 -21.11 5.79 -5.44
CA LEU A 95 -22.15 5.40 -6.38
C LEU A 95 -21.50 4.66 -7.56
N PRO A 96 -22.03 3.48 -7.94
CA PRO A 96 -21.54 2.79 -9.12
C PRO A 96 -21.99 3.53 -10.38
N TYR A 97 -21.20 3.42 -11.44
CA TYR A 97 -21.56 3.93 -12.77
C TYR A 97 -21.55 2.81 -13.81
N SER A 98 -22.31 2.99 -14.89
CA SER A 98 -22.45 1.96 -15.93
C SER A 98 -21.31 2.06 -16.93
N LYS A 99 -20.86 0.92 -17.45
CA LYS A 99 -19.82 0.86 -18.48
C LYS A 99 -20.30 1.31 -19.87
N VAL A 100 -21.62 1.36 -20.08
CA VAL A 100 -22.23 1.77 -21.36
C VAL A 100 -22.07 3.26 -21.65
N ASP A 101 -21.73 4.05 -20.63
CA ASP A 101 -21.53 5.50 -20.74
C ASP A 101 -20.10 5.87 -21.20
N GLU A 102 -19.18 4.90 -21.27
CA GLU A 102 -17.77 5.10 -21.66
C GLU A 102 -17.55 5.07 -23.18
N GLY A 103 -18.57 4.66 -23.96
CA GLY A 103 -18.54 4.55 -25.42
C GLY A 103 -19.28 5.66 -26.18
N ALA A 104 -19.68 6.75 -25.51
CA ALA A 104 -20.38 7.89 -26.11
C ALA A 104 -19.50 9.15 -26.25
N MET A 105 -18.17 8.99 -26.34
CA MET A 105 -17.21 10.06 -26.60
C MET A 105 -16.45 9.80 -27.89
#